data_AF-A0A0G3BI70-F1
#
_entry.id   AF-A0A0G3BI70-F1
#
_cell.length_a   1.000
_cell.length_b   1.000
_cell.length_c   1.000
_cell.angle_alpha   90.00
_cell.angle_beta   90.00
_cell.angle_gamma   90.00
#
_symmetry.space_group_name_H-M   'P 1'
#
loop_
_entity.id
_entity.type
_entity.pdbx_description
1 polymer ?
#
loop_
_entity_poly.entity_id
_entity_poly.type
_entity_poly.pdbx_seq_one_letter_code
_entity_poly.pdbx_strand_id
1 'polypeptide(L)'
;MVPREANIYLQSENGIVGMQAVAEEGLEAEDLTDAGGNSISALPGSATFDSAMSFGLIRGGHLDVTVLGGLQVDKTGRLANRMVPGSIVPGMGGAMDLVTGARRVIVAMSTPSRASRRSSSSAPCR
;
A
#
# COMPACT_ATOMS: atom_id res chain seq x y z
N MET A 1 13.05 6.71 1.39
CA MET A 1 13.37 6.04 2.66
C MET A 1 12.74 6.84 3.79
N VAL A 2 12.17 6.16 4.78
CA VAL A 2 11.61 6.80 5.99
C VAL A 2 12.78 7.11 6.96
N PRO A 3 12.77 8.24 7.68
CA PRO A 3 13.81 8.54 8.68
C PRO A 3 13.92 7.45 9.75
N ARG A 4 15.15 7.03 10.12
CA ARG A 4 15.37 5.94 11.08
C ARG A 4 14.97 6.30 12.50
N GLU A 5 14.94 7.59 12.81
CA GLU A 5 14.58 8.14 14.11
C GLU A 5 13.06 8.22 14.31
N ALA A 6 12.30 8.07 13.22
CA ALA A 6 10.86 7.96 13.30
C ALA A 6 10.51 6.51 13.64
N ASN A 7 9.87 6.28 14.80
CA ASN A 7 9.36 4.98 15.22
C ASN A 7 8.20 4.52 14.32
N ILE A 8 8.52 4.10 13.10
CA ILE A 8 7.58 3.70 12.05
C ILE A 8 7.82 2.24 11.72
N TYR A 9 6.78 1.43 11.88
CA TYR A 9 6.78 0.03 11.49
C TYR A 9 6.00 -0.14 10.19
N LEU A 10 6.66 -0.69 9.18
CA LEU A 10 6.01 -1.03 7.91
C LEU A 10 5.36 -2.40 8.03
N GLN A 11 4.09 -2.48 7.66
CA GLN A 11 3.32 -3.73 7.59
C GLN A 11 3.16 -4.13 6.12
N SER A 12 3.27 -5.43 5.86
CA SER A 12 2.99 -6.03 4.55
C SER A 12 1.81 -6.98 4.66
N GLU A 13 0.89 -6.91 3.69
CA GLU A 13 -0.36 -7.69 3.68
C GLU A 13 -0.13 -9.21 3.64
N ASN A 14 1.03 -9.65 3.17
CA ASN A 14 1.43 -11.05 3.15
C ASN A 14 1.92 -11.61 4.49
N GLY A 15 2.00 -10.80 5.56
CA GLY A 15 2.12 -11.33 6.93
C GLY A 15 3.34 -10.92 7.73
N ILE A 16 3.76 -9.65 7.67
CA ILE A 16 4.84 -9.13 8.50
C ILE A 16 4.57 -7.70 8.96
N VAL A 17 4.97 -7.37 10.19
CA VAL A 17 5.10 -5.99 10.69
C VAL A 17 6.55 -5.72 11.09
N GLY A 18 7.05 -4.53 10.78
CA GLY A 18 8.45 -4.15 11.02
C GLY A 18 9.39 -4.58 9.90
N MET A 19 8.93 -4.60 8.66
CA MET A 19 9.80 -4.83 7.50
C MET A 19 10.64 -3.61 7.14
N GLN A 20 11.77 -3.86 6.48
CA GLN A 20 12.62 -2.86 5.83
C GLN A 20 13.17 -3.42 4.51
N ALA A 21 13.65 -2.54 3.63
CA ALA A 21 14.39 -2.98 2.44
C ALA A 21 15.65 -3.75 2.85
N VAL A 22 16.05 -4.74 2.04
CA VAL A 22 17.32 -5.43 2.23
C VAL A 22 18.47 -4.42 2.09
N ALA A 23 19.40 -4.44 3.05
CA ALA A 23 20.46 -3.45 3.14
C ALA A 23 21.63 -3.75 2.19
N GLU A 24 21.95 -5.03 1.98
CA GLU A 24 23.07 -5.50 1.17
C GLU A 24 22.66 -6.70 0.33
N GLU A 25 23.12 -6.72 -0.92
CA GLU A 25 22.91 -7.83 -1.85
C GLU A 25 23.57 -9.10 -1.28
N GLY A 26 22.82 -10.21 -1.19
CA GLY A 26 23.25 -11.46 -0.56
C GLY A 26 22.78 -11.68 0.88
N LEU A 27 22.08 -10.71 1.49
CA LEU A 27 21.41 -10.86 2.80
C LEU A 27 19.90 -11.12 2.67
N GLU A 28 19.41 -11.47 1.48
CA GLU A 28 18.02 -11.79 1.24
C GLU A 28 17.65 -13.12 1.93
N ALA A 29 16.56 -13.12 2.70
CA ALA A 29 15.93 -14.35 3.12
C ALA A 29 14.94 -14.81 2.05
N GLU A 30 15.01 -16.08 1.65
CA GLU A 30 14.20 -16.66 0.57
C GLU A 30 12.69 -16.60 0.86
N ASP A 31 12.33 -16.60 2.14
CA ASP A 31 10.96 -16.61 2.64
C ASP A 31 10.42 -15.22 3.02
N LEU A 32 11.22 -14.15 2.90
CA LEU A 32 10.81 -12.79 3.26
C LEU A 32 10.66 -11.89 2.04
N THR A 33 9.40 -11.69 1.65
CA THR A 33 9.02 -10.78 0.55
C THR A 33 8.02 -9.73 1.02
N ASP A 34 7.97 -8.58 0.34
CA ASP A 34 6.87 -7.63 0.47
C ASP A 34 5.66 -8.04 -0.39
N ALA A 35 4.58 -7.26 -0.30
CA ALA A 35 3.37 -7.46 -1.12
C ALA A 35 3.61 -7.32 -2.64
N GLY A 36 4.70 -6.68 -3.05
CA GLY A 36 5.14 -6.56 -4.44
C GLY A 36 6.02 -7.71 -4.93
N GLY A 37 6.38 -8.64 -4.04
CA GLY A 37 7.28 -9.76 -4.34
C GLY A 37 8.77 -9.41 -4.27
N ASN A 38 9.14 -8.24 -3.74
CA ASN A 38 10.54 -7.87 -3.55
C ASN A 38 11.07 -8.46 -2.25
N SER A 39 12.35 -8.86 -2.22
CA SER A 39 13.00 -9.30 -0.99
C SER A 39 13.05 -8.19 0.05
N ILE A 40 12.80 -8.55 1.31
CA ILE A 40 12.83 -7.64 2.46
C ILE A 40 13.67 -8.21 3.60
N SER A 41 13.99 -7.36 4.58
CA SER A 41 14.55 -7.74 5.86
C SER A 41 13.64 -7.32 7.00
N ALA A 42 13.90 -7.81 8.20
CA ALA A 42 13.09 -7.59 9.39
C ALA A 42 13.84 -6.75 10.43
N LEU A 43 13.18 -5.76 11.00
CA LEU A 43 13.72 -4.93 12.09
C LEU A 43 13.64 -5.68 13.43
N PRO A 44 14.51 -5.37 14.42
CA PRO A 44 14.32 -5.86 15.78
C PRO A 44 12.90 -5.55 16.31
N GLY A 45 12.21 -6.58 16.81
CA GLY A 45 10.83 -6.48 17.25
C GLY A 45 9.78 -6.70 16.15
N SER A 46 10.19 -7.09 14.94
CA SER A 46 9.28 -7.55 13.89
C SER A 46 8.49 -8.79 14.31
N ALA A 47 7.30 -8.96 13.76
CA ALA A 47 6.51 -10.17 13.91
C ALA A 47 5.95 -10.62 12.57
N THR A 48 5.95 -11.94 12.34
CA THR A 48 5.30 -12.58 11.20
C THR A 48 4.00 -13.26 11.63
N PHE A 49 3.05 -13.36 10.73
CA PHE A 49 1.72 -13.92 10.98
C PHE A 49 1.08 -14.39 9.67
N ASP A 50 0.04 -15.23 9.78
CA ASP A 50 -0.69 -15.68 8.60
C ASP A 50 -1.51 -14.56 7.92
N SER A 51 -1.96 -14.81 6.70
CA SER A 51 -2.75 -13.83 5.94
C SER A 51 -4.08 -13.49 6.62
N ALA A 52 -4.69 -14.43 7.35
CA ALA A 52 -5.96 -14.16 8.03
C ALA A 52 -5.78 -13.13 9.15
N MET A 53 -4.72 -13.26 9.95
CA MET A 53 -4.34 -12.29 10.96
C MET A 53 -3.90 -10.97 10.34
N SER A 54 -3.12 -11.00 9.25
CA SER A 54 -2.71 -9.80 8.51
C SER A 54 -3.91 -8.95 8.09
N PHE A 55 -4.87 -9.57 7.40
CA PHE A 55 -6.10 -8.89 6.99
C PHE A 55 -7.02 -8.57 8.17
N GLY A 56 -6.95 -9.33 9.27
CA GLY A 56 -7.60 -9.01 10.54
C GLY A 56 -7.08 -7.69 11.13
N LEU A 57 -5.76 -7.48 11.12
CA LEU A 57 -5.14 -6.23 11.55
C LEU A 57 -5.56 -5.06 10.65
N ILE A 58 -5.54 -5.27 9.33
CA ILE A 58 -5.95 -4.26 8.34
C ILE A 58 -7.41 -3.87 8.55
N ARG A 59 -8.35 -4.82 8.41
CA ARG A 59 -9.79 -4.54 8.53
C ARG A 59 -10.21 -4.14 9.94
N GLY A 60 -9.45 -4.54 10.95
CA GLY A 60 -9.71 -4.22 12.36
C GLY A 60 -9.35 -2.79 12.76
N GLY A 61 -8.77 -1.97 11.88
CA GLY A 61 -8.42 -0.60 12.22
C GLY A 61 -7.09 -0.44 12.93
N HIS A 62 -6.23 -1.46 12.91
CA HIS A 62 -4.95 -1.45 13.61
C HIS A 62 -3.82 -0.74 12.84
N LEU A 63 -4.07 -0.37 11.57
CA LEU A 63 -3.15 0.45 10.78
C LEU A 63 -3.45 1.93 10.99
N ASP A 64 -2.45 2.68 11.45
CA ASP A 64 -2.58 4.14 11.61
C ASP A 64 -2.70 4.86 10.26
N VAL A 65 -1.90 4.43 9.27
CA VAL A 65 -1.84 5.06 7.95
C VAL A 65 -1.62 4.00 6.88
N THR A 66 -2.31 4.15 5.75
CA THR A 66 -1.97 3.48 4.49
C THR A 66 -1.68 4.51 3.41
N VAL A 67 -0.73 4.20 2.53
CA VAL A 67 -0.38 5.03 1.38
C VAL A 67 -0.56 4.19 0.11
N LEU A 68 -1.41 4.66 -0.79
CA LEU A 68 -1.77 3.94 -2.02
C LEU A 68 -1.57 4.82 -3.24
N GLY A 69 -1.18 4.20 -4.34
CA GLY A 69 -1.28 4.82 -5.66
C GLY A 69 -2.75 4.99 -6.07
N GLY A 70 -3.04 5.98 -6.90
CA GLY A 70 -4.37 6.20 -7.46
C GLY A 70 -4.31 6.65 -8.92
N LEU A 71 -5.36 6.32 -9.67
CA LEU A 71 -5.59 6.84 -11.02
C LEU A 71 -6.47 8.09 -10.97
N GLN A 72 -7.51 8.06 -10.13
CA GLN A 72 -8.42 9.17 -9.91
C GLN A 72 -8.85 9.21 -8.44
N VAL A 73 -9.08 10.41 -7.92
CA VAL A 73 -9.71 10.65 -6.63
C VAL A 73 -10.70 11.79 -6.76
N ASP A 74 -11.93 11.59 -6.28
CA ASP A 74 -12.95 12.64 -6.30
C ASP A 74 -12.95 13.48 -5.00
N LYS A 75 -13.68 14.60 -5.02
CA LYS A 75 -13.78 15.51 -3.86
C LYS A 75 -14.42 14.88 -2.62
N THR A 76 -15.12 13.77 -2.78
CA THR A 76 -15.76 13.02 -1.69
C THR A 76 -14.88 11.88 -1.17
N GLY A 77 -13.68 11.71 -1.72
CA GLY A 77 -12.72 10.69 -1.30
C GLY A 77 -12.93 9.32 -1.97
N ARG A 78 -13.70 9.23 -3.06
CA ARG A 78 -13.74 7.99 -3.85
C ARG A 78 -12.43 7.82 -4.58
N LEU A 79 -11.85 6.62 -4.49
CA LEU A 79 -10.58 6.25 -5.11
C LEU A 79 -10.81 5.25 -6.25
N ALA A 80 -10.27 5.53 -7.42
CA ALA A 80 -10.09 4.56 -8.49
C ALA A 80 -8.59 4.34 -8.71
N ASN A 81 -8.11 3.11 -8.53
CA ASN A 81 -6.67 2.80 -8.56
C ASN A 81 -6.28 1.54 -9.35
N ARG A 82 -7.23 0.83 -9.96
CA ARG A 82 -6.97 -0.51 -10.51
C ARG A 82 -7.59 -0.80 -11.87
N MET A 83 -8.87 -0.47 -12.06
CA MET A 83 -9.57 -0.84 -13.29
C MET A 83 -9.48 0.26 -14.35
N VAL A 84 -8.78 -0.05 -15.44
CA VAL A 84 -8.91 0.68 -16.72
C VAL A 84 -9.61 -0.27 -17.69
N PRO A 85 -10.84 0.04 -18.16
CA PRO A 85 -11.57 -0.81 -19.10
C PRO A 85 -10.70 -1.17 -20.33
N GLY A 86 -10.56 -2.47 -20.62
CA GLY A 86 -9.81 -2.97 -21.78
C GLY A 86 -8.33 -3.26 -21.55
N SER A 87 -7.81 -3.10 -20.32
CA SER A 87 -6.43 -3.46 -19.95
C SER A 87 -6.38 -4.75 -19.13
N ILE A 88 -5.26 -5.50 -19.20
CA ILE A 88 -5.01 -6.65 -18.30
C ILE A 88 -4.87 -6.10 -16.89
N VAL A 89 -5.73 -6.55 -15.99
CA VAL A 89 -5.75 -6.08 -14.60
C VAL A 89 -5.18 -7.16 -13.69
N PRO A 90 -4.02 -6.96 -13.05
CA PRO A 90 -3.60 -7.78 -11.93
C PRO A 90 -4.71 -7.80 -10.87
N GLY A 91 -4.84 -8.87 -10.07
CA GLY A 91 -5.85 -8.98 -9.00
C GLY A 91 -5.95 -7.72 -8.13
N MET A 92 -7.07 -7.49 -7.42
CA MET A 92 -7.22 -6.27 -6.60
C MET A 92 -6.18 -6.14 -5.47
N GLY A 93 -5.47 -7.23 -5.13
CA GLY A 93 -4.60 -7.29 -3.96
C GLY A 93 -5.38 -6.94 -2.68
N GLY A 94 -4.67 -6.46 -1.66
CA GLY A 94 -5.27 -5.93 -0.43
C GLY A 94 -5.79 -4.48 -0.52
N ALA A 95 -5.85 -3.86 -1.71
CA ALA A 95 -6.13 -2.43 -1.82
C ALA A 95 -7.49 -2.00 -1.22
N MET A 96 -8.55 -2.82 -1.38
CA MET A 96 -9.86 -2.52 -0.78
C MET A 96 -9.85 -2.64 0.74
N ASP A 97 -9.22 -3.69 1.29
CA ASP A 97 -9.05 -3.85 2.74
C ASP A 97 -8.25 -2.70 3.33
N LEU A 98 -7.20 -2.25 2.65
CA LEU A 98 -6.36 -1.13 3.10
C LEU A 98 -7.15 0.19 3.15
N VAL A 99 -7.92 0.51 2.11
CA VAL A 99 -8.73 1.75 2.05
C VAL A 99 -9.83 1.77 3.12
N THR A 100 -10.42 0.61 3.41
CA THR A 100 -11.54 0.50 4.36
C THR A 100 -11.09 0.34 5.80
N GLY A 101 -9.94 -0.29 6.01
CA GLY A 101 -9.44 -0.68 7.33
C GLY A 101 -8.50 0.34 7.98
N ALA A 102 -7.67 1.06 7.23
CA ALA A 102 -6.72 1.99 7.83
C ALA A 102 -7.40 3.24 8.41
N ARG A 103 -6.88 3.75 9.54
CA ARG A 103 -7.41 4.97 10.20
C ARG A 103 -7.25 6.22 9.34
N ARG A 104 -6.22 6.26 8.49
CA ARG A 104 -5.97 7.32 7.52
C ARG A 104 -5.48 6.74 6.20
N VAL A 105 -6.11 7.15 5.11
CA VAL A 105 -5.71 6.79 3.74
C VAL A 105 -5.08 8.01 3.08
N ILE A 106 -3.85 7.86 2.58
CA ILE A 106 -3.15 8.88 1.80
C ILE A 106 -3.01 8.35 0.37
N VAL A 107 -3.53 9.11 -0.60
CA VAL A 107 -3.40 8.78 -2.01
C VAL A 107 -2.23 9.57 -2.60
N ALA A 108 -1.21 8.85 -3.06
CA ALA A 108 -0.06 9.44 -3.75
C ALA A 108 -0.25 9.29 -5.26
N MET A 109 -0.42 10.42 -5.96
CA MET A 109 -0.57 10.45 -7.42
C MET A 109 0.05 11.71 -8.02
N SER A 110 0.49 11.61 -9.27
CA SER A 110 1.00 12.75 -10.01
C SER A 110 -0.14 13.69 -10.42
N THR A 111 0.05 14.99 -10.20
CA THR A 111 -0.86 16.00 -10.73
C THR A 111 -0.84 15.95 -12.26
N PRO A 112 -2.00 15.92 -12.95
CA PRO A 112 -2.01 15.99 -14.41
C PRO A 112 -1.35 17.28 -14.87
N SER A 113 -0.55 17.20 -15.94
CA SER A 113 0.04 18.38 -16.56
C SER A 113 -1.08 19.26 -17.14
N ARG A 114 -0.83 20.58 -17.23
CA ARG A 114 -1.84 21.54 -17.68
C ARG A 114 -2.38 21.26 -19.10
N ALA A 115 -1.62 20.53 -19.92
CA ALA A 115 -2.01 20.08 -21.26
C ALA A 115 -2.98 18.88 -21.27
N SER A 116 -3.06 18.09 -20.19
CA SER A 116 -3.88 16.88 -20.08
C SER A 116 -5.03 17.01 -19.10
N ARG A 117 -5.59 18.22 -18.90
CA ARG A 117 -6.81 18.46 -18.10
C ARG A 117 -8.06 17.82 -18.73
N ARG A 118 -8.07 16.49 -18.85
CA ARG A 118 -9.28 15.67 -18.85
C ARG A 118 -9.46 15.13 -17.43
N SER A 119 -10.14 15.94 -16.62
CA SER A 119 -11.01 15.53 -15.50
C SER A 119 -10.50 14.54 -14.44
N SER A 120 -9.25 14.60 -13.95
CA SER A 120 -8.81 13.69 -12.88
C SER A 120 -9.26 14.07 -11.46
N SER A 121 -9.74 15.30 -11.21
CA SER A 121 -10.07 15.78 -9.85
C SER A 121 -11.47 16.37 -9.67
N SER A 122 -12.28 16.46 -10.73
CA SER A 122 -13.62 17.08 -10.65
C SER A 122 -14.77 16.23 -11.20
N ALA A 123 -14.47 15.14 -11.91
CA ALA A 123 -15.49 14.19 -12.32
C ALA A 123 -15.69 13.12 -11.22
N PRO A 124 -16.92 12.64 -10.98
CA PRO A 124 -17.14 11.53 -10.07
C PRO A 124 -16.36 10.31 -10.54
N CYS A 125 -15.62 9.66 -9.63
CA CYS A 125 -15.01 8.37 -9.91
C CYS A 125 -16.12 7.37 -10.27
N ARG A 126 -15.98 6.72 -11.43
CA ARG A 126 -16.86 5.65 -11.91
C ARG A 126 -16.08 4.34 -12.01
#